data_AF-A0A377DCK2-F1
#
_entry.id   AF-A0A377DCK2-F1
#
_cell.length_a   1.000
_cell.length_b   1.000
_cell.length_c   1.000
_cell.angle_alpha   90.00
_cell.angle_beta   90.00
_cell.angle_gamma   90.00
#
_symmetry.space_group_name_H-M   'P 1'
#
loop_
_entity.id
_entity.type
_entity.pdbx_description
1 polymer ?
#
loop_
_entity_poly.entity_id
_entity_poly.type
_entity_poly.pdbx_seq_one_letter_code
_entity_poly.pdbx_strand_id
1 'polypeptide(L)'
;MAGQISLRWLSKKKQKNKATWFFDAGDYFTGPYISSLTKGKAIIDIMNTMPFDAVTIGNHEFDHGWDNTLLQLSQAKIPYCAGQCFLSEQQ
;
A
#
# COMPACT_ATOMS: atom_id res chain seq x y z
N MET A 1 17.64 -1.62 1.84
CA MET A 1 18.39 -2.60 1.02
C MET A 1 17.67 -3.95 0.88
N ALA A 2 16.98 -4.47 1.91
CA ALA A 2 16.19 -5.70 1.82
C ALA A 2 15.02 -5.63 0.79
N GLY A 3 14.29 -4.51 0.71
CA GLY A 3 13.15 -4.39 -0.22
C GLY A 3 13.49 -4.49 -1.72
N GLN A 4 14.65 -3.98 -2.14
CA GLN A 4 15.09 -4.05 -3.55
C GLN A 4 15.46 -5.47 -4.00
N ILE A 5 16.00 -6.28 -3.09
CA ILE A 5 16.32 -7.70 -3.35
C ILE A 5 15.03 -8.50 -3.53
N SER A 6 14.03 -8.26 -2.67
CA SER A 6 12.72 -8.92 -2.74
C SER A 6 11.96 -8.60 -4.02
N LEU A 7 11.94 -7.35 -4.48
CA LEU A 7 11.27 -6.95 -5.73
C LEU A 7 11.92 -7.58 -6.97
N ARG A 8 13.27 -7.63 -7.01
CA ARG A 8 13.98 -8.27 -8.12
C ARG A 8 13.73 -9.78 -8.16
N TRP A 9 13.60 -10.42 -7.01
CA TRP A 9 13.24 -11.83 -6.90
C TRP A 9 11.79 -12.07 -7.36
N LEU A 10 10.85 -11.21 -6.96
CA LEU A 10 9.44 -11.30 -7.34
C LEU A 10 9.24 -11.11 -8.85
N SER A 11 9.95 -10.15 -9.45
CA SER A 11 9.94 -9.97 -10.91
C SER A 11 10.40 -11.23 -11.63
N LYS A 12 11.47 -11.88 -11.16
CA LYS A 12 11.94 -13.17 -11.71
C LYS A 12 10.91 -14.29 -11.53
N LYS A 13 10.17 -14.31 -10.42
CA LYS A 13 9.10 -15.31 -10.18
C LYS A 13 7.89 -15.08 -11.10
N LYS A 14 7.41 -13.84 -11.24
CA LYS A 14 6.33 -13.49 -12.18
C LYS A 14 6.70 -13.80 -13.63
N GLN A 15 7.96 -13.63 -14.03
CA GLN A 15 8.44 -14.03 -15.37
C GLN A 15 8.44 -15.54 -15.58
N LYS A 16 8.80 -16.33 -14.57
CA LYS A 16 8.85 -17.80 -14.67
C LYS A 16 7.49 -18.47 -14.56
N ASN A 17 6.59 -17.89 -13.77
CA ASN A 17 5.25 -18.42 -13.58
C ASN A 17 4.22 -17.29 -13.64
N LYS A 18 3.39 -17.32 -14.68
CA LYS A 18 2.30 -16.34 -14.89
C LYS A 18 1.25 -16.38 -13.78
N ALA A 19 1.11 -17.50 -13.07
CA ALA A 19 0.22 -17.65 -11.92
C ALA A 19 0.94 -17.28 -10.61
N THR A 20 1.58 -16.10 -10.57
CA THR A 20 2.23 -15.57 -9.37
C THR A 20 1.57 -14.26 -8.98
N TRP A 21 1.06 -14.20 -7.76
CA TRP A 21 0.42 -13.02 -7.18
C TRP A 21 1.28 -12.39 -6.10
N PHE A 22 1.20 -11.08 -5.95
CA PHE A 22 1.92 -10.29 -4.97
C PHE A 22 0.94 -9.40 -4.20
N PHE A 23 0.86 -9.65 -2.89
CA PHE A 23 -0.06 -8.98 -1.99
C PHE A 23 0.68 -8.35 -0.82
N ASP A 24 0.10 -7.28 -0.28
CA ASP A 24 0.54 -6.64 0.96
C ASP A 24 -0.60 -6.60 1.98
N ALA A 25 -0.27 -6.83 3.26
CA ALA A 25 -1.22 -6.98 4.35
C ALA A 25 -1.51 -5.67 5.12
N GLY A 26 -1.04 -4.52 4.62
CA GLY A 26 -1.24 -3.21 5.27
C GLY A 26 -0.06 -2.79 6.15
N ASP A 27 -0.22 -1.66 6.84
CA ASP A 27 0.80 -1.01 7.67
C ASP A 27 2.05 -0.58 6.88
N TYR A 28 1.83 0.06 5.73
CA TYR A 28 2.90 0.63 4.90
C TYR A 28 3.10 2.14 5.13
N PHE A 29 2.15 2.85 5.73
CA PHE A 29 2.34 4.26 6.08
C PHE A 29 3.33 4.44 7.22
N THR A 30 3.24 3.78 8.37
CA THR A 30 4.08 4.19 9.51
C THR A 30 5.42 3.45 9.60
N GLY A 31 6.49 4.18 9.87
CA GLY A 31 7.84 3.64 10.11
C GLY A 31 8.95 4.67 9.86
N PRO A 32 9.51 4.77 8.64
CA PRO A 32 10.55 5.76 8.34
C PRO A 32 10.00 7.19 8.22
N TYR A 33 10.84 8.18 8.55
CA TYR A 33 10.48 9.60 8.60
C TYR A 33 9.77 10.14 7.35
N ILE A 34 10.11 9.59 6.17
CA ILE A 34 9.56 10.00 4.88
C ILE A 34 8.04 9.88 4.84
N SER A 35 7.48 8.88 5.52
CA SER A 35 6.04 8.70 5.52
C SER A 35 5.34 9.73 6.39
N SER A 36 5.84 9.97 7.62
CA SER A 36 5.28 10.97 8.50
C SER A 36 5.37 12.38 7.91
N LEU A 37 6.48 12.73 7.24
CA LEU A 37 6.64 14.04 6.59
C LEU A 37 5.71 14.25 5.39
N THR A 38 5.38 13.17 4.67
CA THR A 38 4.55 13.24 3.46
C THR A 38 3.12 12.75 3.71
N LYS A 39 2.79 12.44 4.96
CA LYS A 39 1.52 11.83 5.39
C LYS A 39 1.14 10.61 4.54
N GLY A 40 2.11 9.77 4.20
CA GLY A 40 1.92 8.57 3.38
C GLY A 40 1.98 8.79 1.86
N LYS A 41 2.00 10.03 1.35
CA LYS A 41 2.05 10.29 -0.10
C LYS A 41 3.24 9.65 -0.79
N ALA A 42 4.44 9.80 -0.23
CA ALA A 42 5.64 9.22 -0.83
C ALA A 42 5.59 7.69 -0.85
N ILE A 43 4.91 7.08 0.13
CA ILE A 43 4.73 5.63 0.18
C ILE A 43 3.84 5.17 -0.98
N ILE A 44 2.69 5.84 -1.21
CA ILE A 44 1.81 5.54 -2.35
C ILE A 44 2.55 5.72 -3.69
N ASP A 45 3.33 6.80 -3.83
CA ASP A 45 4.12 7.04 -5.04
C ASP A 45 5.14 5.92 -5.31
N ILE A 46 5.79 5.40 -4.27
CA ILE A 46 6.70 4.25 -4.38
C ILE A 46 5.90 2.97 -4.70
N MET A 47 4.80 2.69 -3.99
CA MET A 47 3.99 1.49 -4.21
C MET A 47 3.44 1.43 -5.64
N ASN A 48 3.06 2.57 -6.22
CA ASN A 48 2.61 2.70 -7.60
C ASN A 48 3.67 2.26 -8.64
N THR A 49 4.94 2.14 -8.26
CA THR A 49 6.02 1.60 -9.12
C THR A 49 6.22 0.09 -8.97
N MET A 50 5.55 -0.54 -8.00
CA MET A 50 5.70 -1.95 -7.67
C MET A 50 4.55 -2.78 -8.28
N PRO A 51 4.81 -4.06 -8.62
CA PRO A 51 3.83 -4.91 -9.30
C PRO A 51 2.88 -5.61 -8.31
N PHE A 52 2.27 -4.87 -7.38
CA PHE A 52 1.25 -5.38 -6.46
C PHE A 52 -0.03 -5.71 -7.22
N ASP A 53 -0.66 -6.84 -6.87
CA ASP A 53 -1.95 -7.22 -7.44
C ASP A 53 -3.11 -6.80 -6.54
N ALA A 54 -2.92 -6.79 -5.23
CA ALA A 54 -3.82 -6.16 -4.27
C ALA A 54 -3.11 -5.85 -2.96
N VAL A 55 -3.61 -4.86 -2.23
CA VAL A 55 -3.17 -4.55 -0.86
C VAL A 55 -4.37 -4.42 0.07
N THR A 56 -4.12 -4.47 1.37
CA THR A 56 -5.16 -4.20 2.38
C THR A 56 -4.77 -2.97 3.19
N ILE A 57 -5.72 -2.43 3.94
CA ILE A 57 -5.52 -1.24 4.78
C ILE A 57 -5.34 -1.74 6.22
N GLY A 58 -4.20 -1.41 6.83
CA GLY A 58 -3.87 -1.65 8.22
C GLY A 58 -4.28 -0.49 9.13
N ASN A 59 -3.91 -0.58 10.41
CA ASN A 59 -4.24 0.48 11.37
C ASN A 59 -3.38 1.73 11.15
N HIS A 60 -2.13 1.58 10.71
CA HIS A 60 -1.22 2.71 10.54
C HIS A 60 -1.55 3.59 9.33
N GLU A 61 -2.37 3.09 8.40
CA GLU A 61 -2.90 3.92 7.32
C GLU A 61 -3.80 5.06 7.83
N PHE A 62 -4.29 4.98 9.07
CA PHE A 62 -5.16 5.97 9.73
C PHE A 62 -4.42 6.93 10.68
N ASP A 63 -3.10 6.80 10.87
CA ASP A 63 -2.32 7.61 11.81
C ASP A 63 -2.38 9.13 11.52
N HIS A 64 -2.73 9.50 10.28
CA HIS A 64 -2.87 10.88 9.83
C HIS A 64 -4.32 11.31 9.61
N GLY A 65 -5.29 10.55 10.12
CA GLY A 65 -6.73 10.78 9.94
C GLY A 65 -7.29 10.00 8.74
N TRP A 66 -8.56 9.58 8.86
CA TRP A 66 -9.27 8.81 7.83
C TRP A 66 -9.46 9.60 6.53
N ASP A 67 -9.55 10.92 6.62
CA ASP A 67 -9.62 11.85 5.50
C ASP A 67 -8.32 11.83 4.68
N ASN A 68 -7.17 11.86 5.37
CA ASN A 68 -5.87 11.67 4.71
C ASN A 68 -5.76 10.27 4.12
N THR A 69 -6.21 9.22 4.82
CA THR A 69 -6.21 7.86 4.28
C THR A 69 -6.94 7.80 2.93
N LEU A 70 -8.17 8.33 2.85
CA LEU A 70 -8.92 8.40 1.60
C LEU A 70 -8.20 9.21 0.52
N LEU A 71 -7.62 10.36 0.88
CA LEU A 71 -6.87 11.20 -0.05
C LEU A 71 -5.66 10.47 -0.64
N GLN A 72 -4.87 9.77 0.18
CA GLN A 72 -3.70 9.06 -0.31
C GLN A 72 -4.10 7.80 -1.10
N LEU A 73 -5.10 7.05 -0.64
CA LEU A 73 -5.61 5.88 -1.37
C LEU A 73 -6.23 6.26 -2.73
N SER A 74 -6.79 7.45 -2.87
CA SER A 74 -7.30 7.95 -4.16
C SER A 74 -6.20 8.11 -5.23
N GLN A 75 -4.93 8.20 -4.81
CA GLN A 75 -3.77 8.30 -5.71
C GLN A 75 -3.14 6.93 -6.03
N ALA A 76 -3.60 5.85 -5.38
CA ALA A 76 -3.09 4.51 -5.60
C ALA A 76 -3.59 3.93 -6.94
N LYS A 77 -2.68 3.33 -7.70
CA LYS A 77 -2.96 2.58 -8.95
C LYS A 77 -3.15 1.09 -8.68
N ILE A 78 -3.24 0.71 -7.41
CA ILE A 78 -3.24 -0.66 -6.92
C ILE A 78 -4.62 -0.95 -6.34
N PRO A 79 -5.24 -2.10 -6.65
CA PRO A 79 -6.47 -2.52 -6.00
C PRO A 79 -6.27 -2.66 -4.49
N TYR A 80 -7.21 -2.14 -3.69
CA TYR A 80 -7.23 -2.32 -2.24
C TYR A 80 -8.48 -3.08 -1.80
N CYS A 81 -8.32 -3.96 -0.81
CA CYS A 81 -9.39 -4.72 -0.20
C CYS A 81 -9.58 -4.27 1.26
N ALA A 82 -10.78 -3.80 1.60
CA ALA A 82 -11.16 -3.44 2.96
C ALA A 82 -12.58 -3.92 3.25
N GLY A 83 -12.72 -5.19 3.66
CA GLY A 83 -14.03 -5.83 3.84
C GLY A 83 -14.70 -5.60 5.20
N GLN A 84 -13.99 -4.97 6.15
CA GLN A 84 -14.45 -4.77 7.53
C GLN A 84 -14.38 -3.30 7.98
N CYS A 85 -13.87 -2.40 7.13
CA CYS A 85 -13.87 -0.96 7.38
C CYS A 85 -15.08 -0.34 6.67
N PHE A 86 -16.01 0.22 7.46
CA PHE A 86 -17.19 0.90 6.96
C PHE A 86 -17.05 2.40 7.18
N LEU A 87 -17.36 3.20 6.16
CA LEU A 87 -17.56 4.63 6.34
C LEU A 87 -18.87 4.81 7.12
N SER A 88 -18.80 5.36 8.32
CA SER A 88 -20.01 5.73 9.04
C SER A 88 -20.68 6.89 8.29
N GLU A 89 -21.96 6.76 7.97
CA GLU A 89 -22.76 7.92 7.55
C GLU A 89 -22.71 8.95 8.68
N GLN A 90 -22.22 10.16 8.39
CA GLN A 90 -22.38 11.29 9.28
C GLN A 90 -23.88 11.62 9.31
N GLN A 91 -24.53 11.37 10.46
CA GLN A 91 -25.81 11.99 10.79
C GLN A 91 -25.63 13.49 10.98
#